data_AF-A0AA94HRE6-F1
#
_entry.id   AF-A0AA94HRE6-F1
#
_cell.length_a   1.000
_cell.length_b   1.000
_cell.length_c   1.000
_cell.angle_alpha   90.00
_cell.angle_beta   90.00
_cell.angle_gamma   90.00
#
_symmetry.space_group_name_H-M   'P 1'
#
loop_
_entity.id
_entity.type
_entity.pdbx_description
1 polymer ?
#
loop_
_entity_poly.entity_id
_entity_poly.type
_entity_poly.pdbx_seq_one_letter_code
_entity_poly.pdbx_strand_id
1 'polypeptide(L)' 'MPTMLTVKAAPGLKVPREDKPTAYIDDAAAVQVADSPYYRRRIVDGDLVPEAIKPGKKTKE' A
#
# COMPACT_ATOMS: atom_id res chain seq x y z
N MET A 1 6.84 -0.29 -19.57
CA MET A 1 7.45 -0.31 -18.22
C MET A 1 6.31 -0.10 -17.24
N PRO A 2 5.96 -1.07 -16.38
CA PRO A 2 4.90 -0.85 -15.40
C PRO A 2 5.31 0.31 -14.48
N THR A 3 4.46 1.33 -14.40
CA THR A 3 4.63 2.40 -13.41
C THR A 3 4.54 1.77 -12.02
N MET A 4 5.39 2.17 -11.10
CA MET A 4 5.34 1.70 -9.70
C MET A 4 4.71 2.78 -8.84
N LEU A 5 3.76 2.40 -8.00
CA LEU A 5 3.13 3.27 -7.02
C LEU A 5 3.57 2.85 -5.62
N THR A 6 3.83 3.83 -4.75
CA THR A 6 4.03 3.58 -3.33
C THR A 6 2.72 3.84 -2.61
N VAL A 7 2.18 2.80 -1.96
CA VAL A 7 0.88 2.84 -1.29
C VAL A 7 1.00 2.33 0.13
N LYS A 8 0.13 2.84 0.99
CA LYS A 8 0.02 2.47 2.40
C LYS A 8 -1.44 2.14 2.70
N ALA A 9 -1.72 1.24 3.64
CA ALA A 9 -3.11 0.97 4.00
C ALA A 9 -3.68 2.09 4.88
N ALA A 10 -5.01 2.22 4.87
CA ALA A 10 -5.70 3.06 5.82
C ALA A 10 -5.40 2.61 7.27
N PRO A 11 -5.36 3.55 8.24
CA PRO A 11 -5.08 3.23 9.63
C PRO A 11 -6.10 2.24 10.20
N GLY A 12 -5.61 1.13 10.75
CA GLY A 12 -6.44 0.06 11.28
C GLY A 12 -6.96 -0.94 10.23
N LEU A 13 -6.57 -0.77 8.96
CA LEU A 13 -6.96 -1.65 7.87
C LEU A 13 -5.76 -2.44 7.32
N LYS A 14 -6.02 -3.68 6.89
CA LYS A 14 -5.03 -4.58 6.30
C LYS A 14 -5.46 -4.98 4.91
N VAL A 15 -4.73 -4.53 3.91
CA VAL A 15 -5.06 -4.77 2.51
C VAL A 15 -4.18 -5.89 1.98
N PRO A 16 -4.74 -7.03 1.55
CA PRO A 16 -3.94 -8.09 0.94
C PRO A 16 -3.33 -7.60 -0.37
N ARG A 17 -2.07 -7.98 -0.63
CA ARG A 17 -1.42 -7.68 -1.91
C ARG A 17 -1.93 -8.60 -3.01
N GLU A 18 -2.08 -8.04 -4.21
CA GLU A 18 -2.49 -8.80 -5.40
C GLU A 18 -1.44 -9.86 -5.77
N ASP A 19 -0.15 -9.56 -5.62
CA ASP A 19 0.96 -10.47 -5.95
C ASP A 19 1.13 -11.60 -4.91
N LYS A 20 0.86 -11.30 -3.63
CA LYS A 20 0.98 -12.25 -2.52
C LYS A 20 -0.17 -12.09 -1.53
N PRO A 21 -1.18 -12.98 -1.54
CA PRO A 21 -2.29 -12.92 -0.59
C PRO A 21 -1.87 -13.18 0.87
N THR A 22 -0.68 -13.75 1.10
CA THR A 22 -0.08 -13.88 2.44
C THR A 22 0.61 -12.62 2.93
N ALA A 23 0.86 -11.65 2.03
CA ALA A 23 1.47 -10.37 2.36
C ALA A 23 0.39 -9.29 2.44
N TYR A 24 0.34 -8.61 3.58
CA TYR A 24 -0.58 -7.49 3.80
C TYR A 24 0.17 -6.17 3.69
N ILE A 25 -0.52 -5.17 3.18
CA ILE A 25 -0.15 -3.76 3.30
C ILE A 25 -0.87 -3.26 4.54
N ASP A 26 -0.09 -2.73 5.48
CA ASP A 26 -0.56 -2.12 6.73
C ASP A 26 -0.24 -0.62 6.68
N ASP A 27 -0.86 0.14 7.57
CA ASP A 27 -0.47 1.54 7.86
C ASP A 27 0.89 1.64 8.60
N ALA A 28 1.61 0.54 8.78
CA ALA A 28 2.94 0.54 9.39
C ALA A 28 4.06 0.83 8.38
N ALA A 29 3.90 0.45 7.11
CA ALA A 29 4.95 0.57 6.11
C ALA A 29 4.37 0.82 4.72
N ALA A 30 4.82 1.90 4.09
CA ALA A 30 4.52 2.14 2.68
C ALA A 30 5.20 1.07 1.81
N VAL A 31 4.47 0.55 0.84
CA VAL A 31 4.87 -0.56 -0.02
C VAL A 31 4.88 -0.08 -1.45
N GLN A 32 5.98 -0.37 -2.15
CA GLN A 32 6.03 -0.20 -3.59
C GLN A 32 5.30 -1.37 -4.27
N VAL A 33 4.28 -1.05 -5.04
CA VAL A 33 3.46 -1.98 -5.82
C VAL A 33 3.46 -1.54 -7.28
N ALA A 34 3.15 -2.46 -8.19
CA ALA A 34 2.85 -2.07 -9.56
C ALA A 34 1.58 -1.20 -9.57
N ASP A 35 1.56 -0.17 -10.41
CA ASP A 35 0.39 0.64 -10.70
C ASP A 35 -0.61 -0.20 -11.50
N SER A 36 -1.27 -1.11 -10.80
CA SER A 36 -2.36 -1.94 -11.31
C SER A 36 -3.71 -1.25 -11.05
N PRO A 37 -4.73 -1.52 -11.88
CA PRO A 37 -6.09 -1.03 -11.65
C PRO A 37 -6.66 -1.48 -10.30
N TYR A 38 -6.18 -2.61 -9.75
CA TYR A 38 -6.48 -3.06 -8.39
C TYR A 38 -6.13 -2.01 -7.33
N TYR A 39 -4.87 -1.55 -7.31
CA TYR A 39 -4.38 -0.58 -6.33
C TYR A 39 -5.03 0.78 -6.52
N ARG A 40 -5.27 1.21 -7.76
CA ARG A 40 -6.02 2.44 -8.05
C ARG A 40 -7.45 2.41 -7.49
N ARG A 41 -8.16 1.29 -7.65
CA ARG A 41 -9.50 1.12 -7.06
C ARG A 41 -9.47 1.20 -5.53
N ARG A 42 -8.52 0.50 -4.91
CA ARG A 42 -8.33 0.54 -3.45
C ARG A 42 -8.00 1.95 -2.94
N ILE A 43 -7.28 2.75 -3.72
CA ILE A 43 -7.03 4.16 -3.40
C ILE A 43 -8.32 4.98 -3.45
N VAL A 44 -9.13 4.78 -4.50
CA VAL A 44 -10.42 5.49 -4.64
C VAL A 44 -11.42 5.09 -3.55
N ASP A 45 -11.40 3.83 -3.13
CA ASP A 45 -12.23 3.32 -2.02
C ASP A 45 -11.81 3.89 -0.66
N GLY A 46 -10.59 4.47 -0.56
CA GLY A 46 -10.01 4.95 0.68
C GLY A 46 -9.33 3.85 1.52
N ASP A 47 -9.25 2.64 0.97
CA ASP A 47 -8.63 1.46 1.58
C ASP A 47 -7.08 1.56 1.55
N LEU A 48 -6.56 2.23 0.50
CA LEU A 48 -5.14 2.56 0.35
C LEU A 48 -4.93 4.08 0.20
N VAL A 49 -3.81 4.56 0.72
CA VAL A 49 -3.35 5.94 0.60
C VAL A 49 -2.09 5.96 -0.27
N PRO A 50 -2.08 6.71 -1.40
CA PRO A 50 -0.89 6.88 -2.21
C PRO A 50 0.10 7.78 -1.46
N GLU A 51 1.28 7.26 -1.17
CA GLU A 51 2.32 8.00 -0.45
C GLU A 51 3.51 8.21 -1.40
N ALA A 52 3.76 9.45 -1.80
CA ALA A 52 4.96 9.81 -2.55
C ALA A 52 6.17 9.68 -1.62
N ILE A 53 6.81 8.50 -1.66
CA ILE A 53 8.06 8.11 -0.99
C ILE A 53 8.59 9.15 0.02
N LYS A 54 8.08 9.09 1.25
CA LYS A 54 8.87 9.42 2.43
C LYS A 54 9.13 8.11 3.14
N PRO A 55 10.40 7.65 3.28
CA PRO A 55 10.70 6.43 4.02
C PRO A 55 10.36 6.68 5.50
N GLY A 56 9.12 6.39 5.88
CA GLY A 56 8.51 6.84 7.13
C GLY A 56 8.13 5.70 8.06
N LYS A 57 9.11 5.29 8.88
CA LYS A 57 8.97 4.74 10.24
C LYS A 57 8.26 3.39 10.42
N LYS A 58 9.08 2.33 10.48
CA LYS A 58 8.83 1.23 11.43
C LYS A 58 9.40 1.62 12.80
N THR A 59 8.51 1.84 13.76
CA THR A 59 8.80 1.73 15.20
C THR A 59 7.68 0.90 15.81
N LYS A 60 8.05 -0.24 16.40
CA LYS A 60 7.35 -0.94 17.49
C LYS A 60 8.35 -1.99 17.98
N GLU A 61 9.21 -1.63 18.93
CA GLU A 61 9.06 -1.82 20.39
C GLU A 61 8.78 -3.28 20.75
#